data_AF-M5BVP2-F1
#
_entry.id   AF-M5BVP2-F1
#
_cell.length_a   1.000
_cell.length_b   1.000
_cell.length_c   1.000
_cell.angle_alpha   90.00
_cell.angle_beta   90.00
_cell.angle_gamma   90.00
#
_symmetry.space_group_name_H-M   'P 1'
#
loop_
_entity.id
_entity.type
_entity.pdbx_description
1 polymer ?
#
loop_
_entity_poly.entity_id
_entity_poly.type
_entity_poly.pdbx_seq_one_letter_code
_entity_poly.pdbx_strand_id
1 'polypeptide(L)'
;MPTRSDTLGASLPNLPHAISVSLPTWDDNIGYEEGDKRVVDAMVNGYPRFFIHRDIQALAGVCEKKFGNPGEKCFLFPAAYIANACRQFMINRSPDPSSPVPVRLVQYFICPGEGASQTPSGGTPDESNLDCVELHVVLFQEDAFSLGKQFWQHTGLGVSSRLASAALDLLARNDERPARVIAPAAPSPAPKSQSFQRNKHYGTKARLGQTSPPPPQYTQPLAENVGSEHDTYIEERYGRNLPKANAALAKTALRRRIAGVLVNDSPSAPLSEETPELGTSKRGVDVTEDDVFLFPTGMAAIWSSHQLALAVRPQHKSVCFG
;
A
#
# COMPACT_ATOMS: atom_id res chain seq x y z
N MET A 1 -12.72 10.12 21.25
CA MET A 1 -13.50 8.86 21.45
C MET A 1 -13.79 8.31 20.07
N PRO A 2 -13.43 7.06 19.73
CA PRO A 2 -13.86 6.50 18.46
C PRO A 2 -15.40 6.42 18.49
N THR A 3 -16.05 7.04 17.52
CA THR A 3 -17.49 6.90 17.32
C THR A 3 -17.78 5.42 17.10
N ARG A 4 -18.57 4.80 17.99
CA ARG A 4 -19.06 3.44 17.82
C ARG A 4 -19.72 3.36 16.44
N SER A 5 -19.11 2.63 15.51
CA SER A 5 -19.78 2.34 14.23
C SER A 5 -20.75 1.21 14.51
N ASP A 6 -22.03 1.48 14.48
CA ASP A 6 -23.06 0.44 14.63
C ASP A 6 -23.20 -0.42 13.37
N THR A 7 -22.45 -0.10 12.30
CA THR A 7 -22.43 -0.85 11.04
C THR A 7 -21.45 -2.01 11.12
N LEU A 8 -21.97 -3.24 11.05
CA LEU A 8 -21.17 -4.47 10.97
C LEU A 8 -20.16 -4.41 9.82
N GLY A 9 -18.91 -4.79 10.10
CA GLY A 9 -17.86 -4.91 9.11
C GLY A 9 -17.23 -3.57 8.68
N ALA A 10 -17.72 -2.43 9.18
CA ALA A 10 -17.17 -1.11 8.87
C ALA A 10 -15.80 -0.88 9.54
N SER A 11 -14.89 -0.20 8.83
CA SER A 11 -13.54 0.15 9.29
C SER A 11 -13.54 0.96 10.60
N LEU A 12 -12.62 0.61 11.52
CA LEU A 12 -12.36 1.34 12.75
C LEU A 12 -10.85 1.63 12.93
N PRO A 13 -10.42 2.91 12.95
CA PRO A 13 -11.18 4.09 12.51
C PRO A 13 -11.58 3.98 11.03
N ASN A 14 -12.49 4.83 10.56
CA ASN A 14 -12.91 4.84 9.16
C ASN A 14 -11.82 5.45 8.25
N LEU A 15 -10.72 4.70 8.06
CA LEU A 15 -9.58 5.05 7.22
C LEU A 15 -9.29 3.92 6.22
N PRO A 16 -8.76 4.20 5.02
CA PRO A 16 -8.54 3.20 3.97
C PRO A 16 -7.68 2.00 4.38
N HIS A 17 -6.71 2.21 5.28
CA HIS A 17 -5.77 1.18 5.72
C HIS A 17 -5.97 0.76 7.19
N ALA A 18 -7.18 0.96 7.72
CA ALA A 18 -7.54 0.47 9.03
C ALA A 18 -7.42 -1.06 9.11
N ILE A 19 -7.07 -1.54 10.29
CA ILE A 19 -6.78 -2.97 10.56
C ILE A 19 -7.81 -3.60 11.51
N SER A 20 -8.93 -2.91 11.73
CA SER A 20 -9.98 -3.33 12.64
C SER A 20 -11.33 -2.96 12.03
N VAL A 21 -12.32 -3.81 12.28
CA VAL A 21 -13.70 -3.61 11.86
C VAL A 21 -14.62 -3.58 13.07
N SER A 22 -15.81 -3.01 12.90
CA SER A 22 -16.87 -3.09 13.89
C SER A 22 -17.56 -4.45 13.84
N LEU A 23 -17.68 -5.09 15.01
CA LEU A 23 -18.54 -6.23 15.28
C LEU A 23 -19.50 -5.79 16.40
N PRO A 24 -20.66 -5.20 16.06
CA PRO A 24 -21.48 -4.47 17.03
C PRO A 24 -22.12 -5.34 18.13
N THR A 25 -22.38 -6.61 17.84
CA THR A 25 -23.04 -7.56 18.75
C THR A 25 -22.16 -8.77 19.07
N TRP A 26 -22.49 -9.49 20.15
CA TRP A 26 -21.80 -10.75 20.48
C TRP A 26 -22.06 -11.84 19.42
N ASP A 27 -23.24 -11.84 18.81
CA ASP A 27 -23.58 -12.76 17.72
C ASP A 27 -22.73 -12.49 16.47
N ASP A 28 -22.32 -11.24 16.23
CA ASP A 28 -21.36 -10.91 15.17
C ASP A 28 -19.96 -11.45 15.48
N ASN A 29 -19.53 -11.44 16.75
CA ASN A 29 -18.27 -12.06 17.15
C ASN A 29 -18.31 -13.59 16.95
N ILE A 30 -19.39 -14.24 17.36
CA ILE A 30 -19.58 -15.68 17.14
C ILE A 30 -19.57 -15.97 15.64
N GLY A 31 -20.36 -15.23 14.85
CA GLY A 31 -20.42 -15.41 13.40
C GLY A 31 -19.09 -15.17 12.71
N TYR A 32 -18.26 -14.23 13.18
CA TYR A 32 -16.90 -14.03 12.68
C TYR A 32 -16.03 -15.28 12.91
N GLU A 33 -16.03 -15.85 14.12
CA GLU A 33 -15.23 -17.03 14.47
C GLU A 33 -15.72 -18.30 13.76
N GLU A 34 -17.03 -18.44 13.54
CA GLU A 34 -17.63 -19.58 12.83
C GLU A 34 -17.57 -19.44 11.30
N GLY A 35 -17.17 -18.27 10.78
CA GLY A 35 -17.11 -17.99 9.34
C GLY A 35 -18.49 -17.82 8.70
N ASP A 36 -19.48 -17.32 9.45
CA ASP A 36 -20.78 -16.94 8.91
C ASP A 36 -20.61 -15.91 7.78
N LYS A 37 -21.15 -16.24 6.61
CA LYS A 37 -21.12 -15.37 5.42
C LYS A 37 -21.70 -13.99 5.68
N ARG A 38 -22.75 -13.88 6.50
CA ARG A 38 -23.34 -12.58 6.86
C ARG A 38 -22.30 -11.63 7.47
N VAL A 39 -21.37 -12.17 8.26
CA VAL A 39 -20.31 -11.39 8.92
C VAL A 39 -19.11 -11.22 7.99
N VAL A 40 -18.59 -12.32 7.46
CA VAL A 40 -17.36 -12.32 6.64
C VAL A 40 -17.54 -11.49 5.37
N ASP A 41 -18.70 -11.57 4.71
CA ASP A 41 -18.95 -10.82 3.48
C ASP A 41 -19.18 -9.32 3.76
N ALA A 42 -19.60 -8.95 4.98
CA ALA A 42 -19.77 -7.56 5.40
C ALA A 42 -18.43 -6.86 5.73
N MET A 43 -17.36 -7.62 6.00
CA MET A 43 -16.06 -7.06 6.37
C MET A 43 -15.37 -6.36 5.19
N VAL A 44 -15.12 -5.05 5.35
CA VAL A 44 -14.40 -4.25 4.35
C VAL A 44 -12.87 -4.39 4.50
N ASN A 45 -12.39 -4.63 5.72
CA ASN A 45 -11.00 -4.95 6.05
C ASN A 45 -10.95 -5.92 7.24
N GLY A 46 -9.76 -6.12 7.81
CA GLY A 46 -9.59 -6.88 9.03
C GLY A 46 -8.15 -6.87 9.51
N TYR A 47 -7.89 -7.61 10.57
CA TYR A 47 -6.54 -7.72 11.11
C TYR A 47 -5.61 -8.37 10.07
N PRO A 48 -4.45 -7.76 9.71
CA PRO A 48 -3.59 -8.18 8.60
C PRO A 48 -3.01 -9.60 8.68
N ARG A 49 -3.22 -10.30 9.80
CA ARG A 49 -2.88 -11.72 9.94
C ARG A 49 -3.94 -12.64 9.35
N PHE A 50 -5.21 -12.24 9.40
CA PHE A 50 -6.35 -13.10 9.04
C PHE A 50 -7.03 -12.63 7.76
N PHE A 51 -6.96 -11.34 7.49
CA PHE A 51 -7.57 -10.70 6.34
C PHE A 51 -6.51 -10.12 5.40
N ILE A 52 -6.45 -10.62 4.16
CA ILE A 52 -5.62 -10.02 3.12
C ILE A 52 -6.32 -8.75 2.64
N HIS A 53 -5.69 -7.58 2.79
CA HIS A 53 -6.31 -6.30 2.44
C HIS A 53 -6.81 -6.26 0.97
N ARG A 54 -7.92 -5.56 0.70
CA ARG A 54 -8.53 -5.53 -0.64
C ARG A 54 -7.60 -4.99 -1.72
N ASP A 55 -6.81 -3.96 -1.44
CA ASP A 55 -5.78 -3.47 -2.37
C ASP A 55 -4.72 -4.54 -2.71
N ILE A 56 -4.34 -5.36 -1.72
CA ILE A 56 -3.40 -6.46 -1.94
C ILE A 56 -4.06 -7.52 -2.83
N GLN A 57 -5.34 -7.83 -2.61
CA GLN A 57 -6.11 -8.76 -3.45
C GLN A 57 -6.24 -8.22 -4.89
N ALA A 58 -6.53 -6.93 -5.05
CA ALA A 58 -6.64 -6.29 -6.35
C ALA A 58 -5.31 -6.32 -7.12
N LEU A 59 -4.21 -5.95 -6.46
CA LEU A 59 -2.87 -6.03 -7.04
C LEU A 59 -2.46 -7.47 -7.38
N ALA A 60 -2.80 -8.43 -6.53
CA ALA A 60 -2.59 -9.86 -6.80
C ALA A 60 -3.36 -10.28 -8.05
N GLY A 61 -4.62 -9.87 -8.19
CA GLY A 61 -5.43 -10.14 -9.39
C GLY A 61 -4.85 -9.52 -10.67
N VAL A 62 -4.21 -8.34 -10.58
CA VAL A 62 -3.45 -7.76 -11.72
C VAL A 62 -2.26 -8.64 -12.07
N CYS A 63 -1.49 -9.09 -11.08
CA CYS A 63 -0.33 -9.96 -11.29
C CYS A 63 -0.73 -11.34 -11.83
N GLU A 64 -1.83 -11.93 -11.34
CA GLU A 64 -2.40 -13.19 -11.81
C GLU A 64 -2.79 -13.09 -13.29
N LYS A 65 -3.48 -12.01 -13.69
CA LYS A 65 -3.83 -11.78 -15.10
C LYS A 65 -2.60 -11.59 -15.99
N LYS A 66 -1.56 -10.95 -15.47
CA LYS A 66 -0.36 -10.58 -16.24
C LYS A 66 0.65 -11.71 -16.37
N PHE A 67 0.81 -12.53 -15.33
CA PHE A 67 1.90 -13.50 -15.20
C PHE A 67 1.45 -14.92 -14.87
N GLY A 68 0.19 -15.10 -14.46
CA GLY A 68 -0.36 -16.38 -14.05
C GLY A 68 -0.85 -17.23 -15.22
N ASN A 69 -0.76 -18.55 -15.03
CA ASN A 69 -1.45 -19.53 -15.86
C ASN A 69 -2.89 -19.73 -15.34
N PRO A 70 -3.79 -20.36 -16.12
CA PRO A 70 -5.13 -20.73 -15.64
C PRO A 70 -5.06 -21.54 -14.33
N GLY A 71 -5.84 -21.13 -13.32
CA GLY A 71 -5.87 -21.76 -12.00
C GLY A 71 -4.75 -21.33 -11.05
N GLU A 72 -3.80 -20.49 -11.48
CA GLU A 72 -2.79 -19.95 -10.57
C GLU A 72 -3.33 -18.79 -9.73
N LYS A 73 -2.89 -18.76 -8.47
CA LYS A 73 -3.01 -17.65 -7.53
C LYS A 73 -1.63 -17.12 -7.17
N CYS A 74 -1.57 -15.94 -6.55
CA CYS A 74 -0.29 -15.42 -6.08
C CYS A 74 -0.28 -14.80 -4.68
N PHE A 75 0.91 -14.81 -4.07
CA PHE A 75 1.28 -13.94 -2.97
C PHE A 75 2.34 -12.92 -3.43
N LEU A 76 2.29 -11.73 -2.84
CA LEU A 76 3.15 -10.61 -3.20
C LEU A 76 4.10 -10.28 -2.04
N PHE A 77 5.38 -10.13 -2.36
CA PHE A 77 6.44 -9.83 -1.39
C PHE A 77 7.29 -8.64 -1.85
N PRO A 78 7.84 -7.84 -0.91
CA PRO A 78 8.63 -6.66 -1.24
C PRO A 78 10.10 -6.99 -1.57
N ALA A 79 10.55 -8.24 -1.42
CA ALA A 79 11.95 -8.62 -1.66
C ALA A 79 12.12 -10.07 -2.13
N ALA A 80 13.13 -10.30 -2.96
CA ALA A 80 13.42 -11.59 -3.58
C ALA A 80 13.65 -12.72 -2.57
N TYR A 81 14.41 -12.43 -1.50
CA TYR A 81 14.74 -13.43 -0.49
C TYR A 81 13.49 -13.91 0.27
N ILE A 82 12.49 -13.05 0.46
CA ILE A 82 11.22 -13.37 1.11
C ILE A 82 10.38 -14.26 0.17
N ALA A 83 10.28 -13.90 -1.10
CA ALA A 83 9.57 -14.71 -2.09
C ALA A 83 10.20 -16.10 -2.26
N ASN A 84 11.54 -16.17 -2.24
CA ASN A 84 12.24 -17.45 -2.23
C ASN A 84 11.97 -18.26 -0.95
N ALA A 85 11.94 -17.61 0.22
CA ALA A 85 11.58 -18.29 1.47
C ALA A 85 10.15 -18.85 1.44
N CYS A 86 9.19 -18.11 0.84
CA CYS A 86 7.83 -18.59 0.62
C CYS A 86 7.82 -19.83 -0.29
N ARG A 87 8.52 -19.77 -1.42
CA ARG A 87 8.69 -20.91 -2.33
C ARG A 87 9.26 -22.14 -1.62
N GLN A 88 10.37 -21.97 -0.90
CA GLN A 88 11.00 -23.07 -0.17
C GLN A 88 10.07 -23.66 0.90
N PHE A 89 9.33 -22.80 1.61
CA PHE A 89 8.33 -23.25 2.57
C PHE A 89 7.26 -24.12 1.91
N MET A 90 6.71 -23.69 0.77
CA MET A 90 5.67 -24.44 0.05
C MET A 90 6.20 -25.78 -0.50
N ILE A 91 7.40 -25.79 -1.07
CA ILE A 91 8.05 -27.02 -1.56
C ILE A 91 8.29 -27.99 -0.40
N ASN A 92 8.90 -27.52 0.70
CA ASN A 92 9.24 -28.36 1.85
C ASN A 92 8.03 -28.91 2.61
N ARG A 93 6.87 -28.25 2.48
CA ARG A 93 5.60 -28.66 3.10
C ARG A 93 4.58 -29.15 2.08
N SER A 94 5.05 -29.55 0.91
CA SER A 94 4.19 -30.17 -0.09
C SER A 94 3.56 -31.45 0.48
N PRO A 95 2.27 -31.73 0.21
CA PRO A 95 1.60 -32.92 0.71
C PRO A 95 2.29 -34.23 0.30
N ASP A 96 2.85 -34.25 -0.92
CA ASP A 96 3.64 -35.35 -1.45
C ASP A 96 5.10 -34.90 -1.68
N PRO A 97 6.08 -35.44 -0.93
CA PRO A 97 7.49 -35.13 -1.12
C PRO A 97 8.05 -35.57 -2.48
N SER A 98 7.43 -36.56 -3.14
CA SER A 98 7.87 -37.07 -4.44
C SER A 98 7.36 -36.21 -5.62
N SER A 99 6.32 -35.40 -5.38
CA SER A 99 5.76 -34.43 -6.32
C SER A 99 5.49 -33.09 -5.62
N PRO A 100 6.54 -32.29 -5.34
CA PRO A 100 6.37 -31.01 -4.66
C PRO A 100 5.50 -30.03 -5.43
N VAL A 101 4.80 -29.15 -4.70
CA VAL A 101 3.98 -28.08 -5.26
C VAL A 101 4.85 -27.21 -6.19
N PRO A 102 4.48 -27.06 -7.48
CA PRO A 102 5.16 -26.16 -8.38
C PRO A 102 4.96 -24.71 -7.94
N VAL A 103 6.07 -23.97 -7.77
CA VAL A 103 6.03 -22.56 -7.38
C VAL A 103 6.94 -21.73 -8.29
N ARG A 104 6.36 -20.75 -8.96
CA ARG A 104 7.03 -19.81 -9.87
C ARG A 104 7.28 -18.48 -9.18
N LEU A 105 8.40 -17.84 -9.53
CA LEU A 105 8.76 -16.51 -9.05
C LEU A 105 8.83 -15.55 -10.23
N VAL A 106 8.27 -14.36 -10.08
CA VAL A 106 8.38 -13.26 -11.04
C VAL A 106 8.79 -12.01 -10.29
N GLN A 107 9.83 -11.33 -10.77
CA GLN A 107 10.18 -9.98 -10.34
C GLN A 107 9.46 -8.98 -11.24
N TYR A 108 8.77 -8.02 -10.63
CA TYR A 108 7.99 -7.03 -11.35
C TYR A 108 8.30 -5.62 -10.82
N PHE A 109 8.77 -4.75 -11.72
CA PHE A 109 8.98 -3.34 -11.44
C PHE A 109 7.83 -2.53 -12.05
N ILE A 110 7.16 -1.75 -11.20
CA ILE A 110 6.13 -0.80 -11.60
C ILE A 110 6.73 0.59 -11.48
N CYS A 111 7.18 1.14 -12.59
CA CYS A 111 7.80 2.46 -12.65
C CYS A 111 6.85 3.52 -13.22
N PRO A 112 7.02 4.81 -12.86
CA PRO A 112 6.36 5.90 -13.57
C PRO A 112 6.79 5.88 -15.05
N GLY A 113 5.86 5.94 -16.00
CA GLY A 113 6.24 6.05 -17.41
C GLY A 113 7.04 7.34 -17.69
N GLU A 114 7.96 7.29 -18.66
CA GLU A 114 9.03 8.27 -19.01
C GLU A 114 8.66 9.78 -19.16
N GLY A 115 7.41 10.19 -19.00
CA GLY A 115 6.96 11.59 -19.06
C GLY A 115 6.57 12.24 -17.72
N ALA A 116 6.74 11.55 -16.58
CA ALA A 116 6.36 12.08 -15.26
C ALA A 116 7.44 12.95 -14.59
N SER A 117 8.68 12.91 -15.08
CA SER A 117 9.78 13.74 -14.59
C SER A 117 9.70 15.13 -15.23
N GLN A 118 8.76 15.97 -14.80
CA GLN A 118 8.96 17.41 -14.90
C GLN A 118 9.99 17.79 -13.83
N THR A 119 11.26 17.59 -14.14
CA THR A 119 12.35 18.22 -13.38
C THR A 119 12.30 19.72 -13.62
N PRO A 120 12.39 20.56 -12.57
CA PRO A 120 12.79 21.95 -12.75
C PRO A 120 14.16 21.94 -13.43
N SER A 121 14.32 22.70 -14.51
CA SER A 121 15.60 22.80 -15.21
C SER A 121 16.71 23.22 -14.24
N GLY A 122 17.69 22.35 -13.98
CA GLY A 122 18.92 22.73 -13.26
C GLY A 122 19.60 21.70 -12.35
N GLY A 123 19.03 20.53 -12.08
CA GLY A 123 19.65 19.50 -11.23
C GLY A 123 20.09 18.26 -12.00
N THR A 124 21.29 17.74 -11.70
CA THR A 124 21.72 16.41 -12.16
C THR A 124 20.71 15.36 -11.70
N PRO A 125 20.22 14.46 -12.59
CA PRO A 125 19.29 13.41 -12.20
C PRO A 125 20.02 12.43 -11.28
N ASP A 126 19.60 12.37 -10.03
CA ASP A 126 20.00 11.32 -9.10
C ASP A 126 19.26 10.04 -9.50
N GLU A 127 19.97 9.09 -10.13
CA GLU A 127 19.39 7.84 -10.65
C GLU A 127 18.76 6.96 -9.55
N SER A 128 19.00 7.26 -8.27
CA SER A 128 18.40 6.58 -7.10
C SER A 128 16.94 6.94 -6.80
N ASN A 129 16.35 7.94 -7.47
CA ASN A 129 15.02 8.47 -7.14
C ASN A 129 13.90 8.08 -8.11
N LEU A 130 14.07 6.99 -8.86
CA LEU A 130 12.94 6.39 -9.57
C LEU A 130 11.98 5.78 -8.54
N ASP A 131 10.80 6.38 -8.41
CA ASP A 131 9.68 5.95 -7.55
C ASP A 131 9.03 4.63 -8.03
N CYS A 132 9.85 3.66 -8.44
CA CYS A 132 9.39 2.35 -8.84
C CYS A 132 8.97 1.53 -7.62
N VAL A 133 7.90 0.76 -7.78
CA VAL A 133 7.55 -0.29 -6.83
C VAL A 133 8.11 -1.61 -7.34
N GLU A 134 9.02 -2.20 -6.58
CA GLU A 134 9.52 -3.56 -6.81
C GLU A 134 8.61 -4.57 -6.10
N LEU A 135 8.15 -5.57 -6.84
CA LEU A 135 7.33 -6.67 -6.36
C LEU A 135 7.94 -8.00 -6.75
N HIS A 136 7.88 -8.95 -5.82
CA HIS A 136 8.22 -10.35 -6.05
C HIS A 136 6.95 -11.18 -5.93
N VAL A 137 6.48 -11.70 -7.06
CA VAL A 137 5.23 -12.44 -7.20
C VAL A 137 5.55 -13.93 -7.08
N VAL A 138 4.89 -14.61 -6.14
CA VAL A 138 4.96 -16.06 -5.94
C VAL A 138 3.68 -16.68 -6.48
N LEU A 139 3.79 -17.41 -7.58
CA LEU A 139 2.66 -18.03 -8.31
C LEU A 139 2.61 -19.54 -8.05
N PHE A 140 1.42 -20.06 -7.80
CA PHE A 140 1.14 -21.48 -7.49
C PHE A 140 -0.32 -21.82 -7.82
N GLN A 141 -0.64 -23.11 -7.94
CA GLN A 141 -2.02 -23.56 -8.20
C GLN A 141 -2.94 -23.26 -7.00
N GLU A 142 -4.21 -22.91 -7.27
CA GLU A 142 -5.17 -22.47 -6.24
C GLU A 142 -5.38 -23.48 -5.09
N ASP A 143 -5.26 -24.77 -5.36
CA ASP A 143 -5.34 -25.83 -4.35
C ASP A 143 -4.24 -25.71 -3.26
N ALA A 144 -3.09 -25.12 -3.60
CA ALA A 144 -2.00 -24.83 -2.67
C ALA A 144 -2.14 -23.47 -1.94
N PHE A 145 -3.25 -22.74 -2.12
CA PHE A 145 -3.44 -21.43 -1.50
C PHE A 145 -3.37 -21.46 0.02
N SER A 146 -3.95 -22.48 0.65
CA SER A 146 -3.91 -22.66 2.11
C SER A 146 -2.47 -22.80 2.62
N LEU A 147 -1.60 -23.46 1.85
CA LEU A 147 -0.19 -23.66 2.19
C LEU A 147 0.60 -22.35 2.09
N GLY A 148 0.45 -21.63 0.98
CA GLY A 148 1.08 -20.31 0.83
C GLY A 148 0.57 -19.31 1.89
N LYS A 149 -0.73 -19.36 2.22
CA LYS A 149 -1.34 -18.50 3.24
C LYS A 149 -0.71 -18.71 4.61
N GLN A 150 -0.34 -19.94 4.99
CA GLN A 150 0.37 -20.19 6.24
C GLN A 150 1.69 -19.40 6.31
N PHE A 151 2.49 -19.40 5.25
CA PHE A 151 3.72 -18.62 5.22
C PHE A 151 3.42 -17.12 5.34
N TRP A 152 2.50 -16.60 4.53
CA TRP A 152 2.11 -15.19 4.55
C TRP A 152 1.62 -14.76 5.95
N GLN A 153 0.73 -15.54 6.55
CA GLN A 153 0.09 -15.29 7.84
C GLN A 153 1.07 -15.35 9.01
N HIS A 154 1.98 -16.34 9.03
CA HIS A 154 2.87 -16.57 10.17
C HIS A 154 4.19 -15.79 10.08
N THR A 155 4.59 -15.37 8.89
CA THR A 155 5.79 -14.52 8.73
C THR A 155 5.47 -13.04 8.77
N GLY A 156 4.30 -12.62 8.27
CA GLY A 156 3.94 -11.20 8.15
C GLY A 156 4.90 -10.40 7.28
N LEU A 157 5.58 -11.05 6.33
CA LEU A 157 6.58 -10.48 5.43
C LEU A 157 6.02 -10.06 4.05
N GLY A 158 4.71 -10.19 3.84
CA GLY A 158 4.05 -9.76 2.60
C GLY A 158 4.06 -8.24 2.40
N VAL A 159 3.59 -7.79 1.24
CA VAL A 159 3.40 -6.36 0.96
C VAL A 159 2.36 -5.73 1.90
N SER A 160 2.52 -4.45 2.21
CA SER A 160 1.53 -3.68 2.98
C SER A 160 0.39 -3.18 2.09
N SER A 161 -0.76 -2.83 2.69
CA SER A 161 -1.87 -2.19 1.96
C SER A 161 -1.46 -0.87 1.31
N ARG A 162 -0.66 -0.05 2.00
CA ARG A 162 -0.10 1.20 1.46
C ARG A 162 0.79 0.97 0.24
N LEU A 163 1.66 -0.05 0.28
CA LEU A 163 2.49 -0.40 -0.87
C LEU A 163 1.64 -0.89 -2.05
N ALA A 164 0.60 -1.68 -1.77
CA ALA A 164 -0.31 -2.16 -2.79
C ALA A 164 -1.12 -1.03 -3.43
N SER A 165 -1.65 -0.10 -2.64
CA SER A 165 -2.33 1.11 -3.12
C SER A 165 -1.40 1.97 -3.99
N ALA A 166 -0.17 2.24 -3.54
CA ALA A 166 0.80 2.99 -4.35
C ALA A 166 1.13 2.29 -5.68
N ALA A 167 1.24 0.96 -5.69
CA ALA A 167 1.46 0.19 -6.91
C ALA A 167 0.27 0.28 -7.87
N LEU A 168 -0.97 0.18 -7.36
CA LEU A 168 -2.19 0.30 -8.16
C LEU A 168 -2.32 1.70 -8.77
N ASP A 169 -2.02 2.76 -8.00
CA ASP A 169 -2.04 4.13 -8.49
C ASP A 169 -1.03 4.34 -9.63
N LEU A 170 0.17 3.78 -9.52
CA LEU A 170 1.17 3.83 -10.59
C LEU A 170 0.71 3.09 -11.85
N LEU A 171 0.05 1.94 -11.69
CA LEU A 171 -0.51 1.19 -12.82
C LEU A 171 -1.62 1.98 -13.52
N ALA A 172 -2.56 2.54 -12.76
CA ALA A 172 -3.65 3.36 -13.31
C ALA A 172 -3.12 4.56 -14.11
N ARG A 173 -2.12 5.27 -13.56
CA ARG A 173 -1.46 6.40 -14.26
C ARG A 173 -0.75 5.99 -15.54
N ASN A 174 -0.24 4.77 -15.60
CA ASN A 174 0.42 4.23 -16.79
C ASN A 174 -0.62 3.83 -17.86
N ASP A 175 -1.78 3.32 -17.46
CA ASP A 175 -2.88 2.91 -18.36
C ASP A 175 -3.68 4.10 -18.92
N GLU A 176 -3.84 5.20 -18.16
CA GLU A 176 -4.54 6.42 -18.60
C GLU A 176 -3.77 7.21 -19.68
N ARG A 177 -2.52 6.88 -19.96
CA ARG A 177 -1.79 7.49 -21.07
C ARG A 177 -2.25 6.85 -22.38
N PRO A 178 -2.86 7.62 -23.31
CA PRO A 178 -3.10 7.08 -24.64
C PRO A 178 -1.76 6.66 -25.23
N ALA A 179 -1.69 5.42 -25.70
CA ALA A 179 -0.59 4.93 -26.51
C ALA A 179 -0.29 6.01 -27.56
N ARG A 180 0.89 6.64 -27.49
CA ARG A 180 1.35 7.54 -28.55
C ARG A 180 1.42 6.69 -29.80
N VAL A 181 0.36 6.72 -30.60
CA VAL A 181 0.41 6.28 -31.99
C VAL A 181 1.45 7.18 -32.62
N ILE A 182 2.62 6.63 -32.90
CA ILE A 182 3.61 7.27 -33.77
C ILE A 182 2.93 7.31 -35.13
N ALA A 183 2.20 8.40 -35.40
CA ALA A 183 1.69 8.67 -36.72
C ALA A 183 2.91 8.86 -37.64
N PRO A 184 2.98 8.18 -38.79
CA PRO A 184 4.06 8.42 -39.74
C PRO A 184 4.01 9.88 -40.18
N ALA A 185 5.15 10.55 -40.11
CA ALA A 185 5.28 11.97 -40.43
C ALA A 185 4.78 12.24 -41.86
N ALA A 186 3.69 13.01 -41.97
CA ALA A 186 3.24 13.54 -43.24
C ALA A 186 4.16 14.70 -43.66
N PRO A 187 4.56 14.79 -44.94
CA PRO A 187 5.50 15.81 -45.41
C PRO A 187 4.84 17.21 -45.38
N SER A 188 5.58 18.19 -44.84
CA SER A 188 5.16 19.59 -44.77
C SER A 188 4.92 20.22 -46.15
N PRO A 189 3.82 20.95 -46.37
CA PRO A 189 3.71 21.87 -47.49
C PRO A 189 4.31 23.24 -47.13
N ALA A 190 5.06 23.79 -48.09
CA ALA A 190 5.71 25.11 -48.07
C ALA A 190 4.71 26.29 -47.96
N PRO A 191 5.15 27.49 -47.52
CA PRO A 191 4.26 28.57 -47.16
C PRO A 191 3.79 29.35 -48.39
N LYS A 192 2.50 29.72 -48.43
CA LYS A 192 2.01 30.80 -49.28
C LYS A 192 1.27 31.83 -48.44
N SER A 193 1.70 33.07 -48.60
CA SER A 193 1.12 34.26 -47.99
C SER A 193 -0.34 34.43 -48.40
N GLN A 194 -1.18 34.96 -47.50
CA GLN A 194 -2.20 35.90 -47.92
C GLN A 194 -2.63 36.85 -46.81
N SER A 195 -2.77 38.09 -47.27
CA SER A 195 -3.15 39.36 -46.69
C SER A 195 -4.29 39.38 -45.69
N PHE A 196 -4.15 40.34 -44.76
CA PHE A 196 -5.19 41.00 -44.00
C PHE A 196 -6.49 41.23 -44.78
N GLN A 197 -7.63 40.90 -44.15
CA GLN A 197 -8.79 41.76 -44.17
C GLN A 197 -9.61 41.60 -42.89
N ARG A 198 -9.84 42.75 -42.26
CA ARG A 198 -10.57 42.98 -41.02
C ARG A 198 -12.00 43.35 -41.41
N ASN A 199 -13.02 42.78 -40.78
CA ASN A 199 -14.35 43.38 -40.75
C ASN A 199 -15.08 43.09 -39.43
N LYS A 200 -15.91 44.06 -39.07
CA LYS A 200 -16.31 44.50 -37.73
C LYS A 200 -17.85 44.61 -37.71
N HIS A 201 -18.48 44.23 -36.58
CA HIS A 201 -19.79 44.64 -36.02
C HIS A 201 -21.11 44.50 -36.84
N TYR A 202 -22.14 43.90 -36.23
CA TYR A 202 -23.36 44.51 -35.60
C TYR A 202 -24.26 43.35 -35.09
N GLY A 203 -24.78 43.31 -33.84
CA GLY A 203 -26.05 43.90 -33.37
C GLY A 203 -27.27 43.12 -33.92
N THR A 204 -28.36 42.75 -33.22
CA THR A 204 -29.09 43.30 -32.05
C THR A 204 -30.31 42.36 -31.75
N LYS A 205 -30.77 42.27 -30.48
CA LYS A 205 -32.13 42.00 -29.89
C LYS A 205 -33.15 41.06 -30.57
N ALA A 206 -34.23 40.52 -29.97
CA ALA A 206 -34.70 40.15 -28.62
C ALA A 206 -36.09 39.50 -28.86
N ARG A 207 -36.51 38.45 -28.14
CA ARG A 207 -37.94 38.14 -27.90
C ARG A 207 -38.17 37.47 -26.55
N LEU A 208 -39.12 38.02 -25.80
CA LEU A 208 -39.72 37.51 -24.55
C LEU A 208 -40.95 36.66 -24.90
N GLY A 209 -41.22 35.62 -24.09
CA GLY A 209 -42.53 34.94 -24.07
C GLY A 209 -42.58 33.57 -23.38
N GLN A 210 -42.98 33.58 -22.10
CA GLN A 210 -43.84 32.59 -21.39
C GLN A 210 -43.28 31.22 -20.94
N THR A 211 -42.91 31.20 -19.66
CA THR A 211 -43.42 30.35 -18.54
C THR A 211 -43.88 28.90 -18.80
N SER A 212 -43.12 27.95 -18.23
CA SER A 212 -43.62 26.82 -17.40
C SER A 212 -42.42 26.24 -16.59
N PRO A 213 -42.57 25.87 -15.31
CA PRO A 213 -41.45 25.48 -14.46
C PRO A 213 -41.04 24.00 -14.65
N PRO A 214 -39.74 23.68 -14.79
CA PRO A 214 -39.24 22.33 -14.59
C PRO A 214 -38.94 22.04 -13.09
N PRO A 215 -38.96 20.76 -12.68
CA PRO A 215 -38.94 20.31 -11.28
C PRO A 215 -37.64 20.66 -10.54
N PRO A 216 -37.61 20.62 -9.19
CA PRO A 216 -36.44 21.00 -8.41
C PRO A 216 -35.24 20.15 -8.81
N GLN A 217 -34.26 20.80 -9.44
CA GLN A 217 -32.90 20.29 -9.50
C GLN A 217 -32.38 20.30 -8.07
N TYR A 218 -32.35 19.11 -7.45
CA TYR A 218 -31.40 18.86 -6.40
C TYR A 218 -30.01 18.98 -7.03
N THR A 219 -29.42 20.16 -6.97
CA THR A 219 -27.98 20.30 -6.91
C THR A 219 -27.54 19.45 -5.72
N GLN A 220 -27.07 18.24 -6.01
CA GLN A 220 -26.12 17.56 -5.15
C GLN A 220 -25.03 18.60 -4.87
N PRO A 221 -24.81 19.05 -3.63
CA PRO A 221 -23.61 19.80 -3.35
C PRO A 221 -22.47 18.89 -3.77
N LEU A 222 -21.56 19.43 -4.60
CA LEU A 222 -20.24 18.85 -4.79
C LEU A 222 -19.78 18.47 -3.38
N ALA A 223 -19.65 17.17 -3.10
CA ALA A 223 -18.98 16.72 -1.90
C ALA A 223 -17.54 17.17 -2.10
N GLU A 224 -17.23 18.39 -1.66
CA GLU A 224 -15.87 18.83 -1.48
C GLU A 224 -15.15 17.74 -0.68
N ASN A 225 -13.93 17.46 -1.11
CA ASN A 225 -13.09 16.34 -0.70
C ASN A 225 -12.55 16.50 0.74
N VAL A 226 -13.41 16.94 1.67
CA VAL A 226 -13.10 17.24 3.07
C VAL A 226 -12.63 15.98 3.81
N GLY A 227 -13.12 14.79 3.39
CA GLY A 227 -12.65 13.50 3.92
C GLY A 227 -11.16 13.25 3.63
N SER A 228 -10.71 13.53 2.40
CA SER A 228 -9.31 13.29 2.01
C SER A 228 -8.33 14.23 2.71
N GLU A 229 -8.67 15.51 2.88
CA GLU A 229 -7.81 16.46 3.61
C GLU A 229 -7.79 16.15 5.12
N HIS A 230 -8.92 15.74 5.70
CA HIS A 230 -8.99 15.33 7.10
C HIS A 230 -8.19 14.06 7.36
N ASP A 231 -8.30 13.04 6.50
CA ASP A 231 -7.55 11.79 6.61
C ASP A 231 -6.05 12.04 6.46
N THR A 232 -5.66 12.91 5.52
CA THR A 232 -4.27 13.34 5.33
C THR A 232 -3.75 14.05 6.57
N TYR A 233 -4.52 15.01 7.12
CA TYR A 233 -4.18 15.74 8.34
C TYR A 233 -4.00 14.81 9.56
N ILE A 234 -4.91 13.85 9.74
CA ILE A 234 -4.81 12.87 10.83
C ILE A 234 -3.56 12.01 10.65
N GLU A 235 -3.30 11.51 9.45
CA GLU A 235 -2.14 10.66 9.19
C GLU A 235 -0.82 11.44 9.33
N GLU A 236 -0.73 12.69 8.86
CA GLU A 236 0.44 13.56 9.01
C GLU A 236 0.73 13.88 10.48
N ARG A 237 -0.29 14.22 11.27
CA ARG A 237 -0.16 14.54 12.70
C ARG A 237 0.37 13.37 13.53
N TYR A 238 0.09 12.13 13.12
CA TYR A 238 0.61 10.92 13.76
C TYR A 238 1.83 10.34 13.04
N GLY A 239 2.45 11.07 12.10
CA GLY A 239 3.67 10.67 11.38
C GLY A 239 3.48 9.49 10.42
N ARG A 240 2.24 9.19 10.03
CA ARG A 240 1.87 8.04 9.18
C ARG A 240 2.01 8.32 7.68
N ASN A 241 2.04 9.59 7.28
CA ASN A 241 2.25 10.05 5.90
C ASN A 241 3.46 11.00 5.80
N LEU A 242 4.63 10.57 6.28
CA LEU A 242 5.87 11.32 6.06
C LEU A 242 6.40 11.07 4.64
N PRO A 243 7.05 12.08 4.01
CA PRO A 243 7.77 11.86 2.76
C PRO A 243 8.77 10.70 2.88
N LYS A 244 8.91 9.89 1.83
CA LYS A 244 9.84 8.73 1.82
C LYS A 244 11.27 9.12 2.19
N ALA A 245 11.71 10.32 1.80
CA ALA A 245 13.02 10.88 2.15
C ALA A 245 13.28 10.91 3.67
N ASN A 246 12.22 11.05 4.48
CA ASN A 246 12.31 11.12 5.94
C ASN A 246 12.32 9.73 6.60
N ALA A 247 12.27 8.62 5.84
CA ALA A 247 12.15 7.29 6.40
C ALA A 247 13.32 6.92 7.33
N ALA A 248 14.55 7.30 6.99
CA ALA A 248 15.72 7.04 7.83
C ALA A 248 15.68 7.82 9.16
N LEU A 249 15.29 9.10 9.09
CA LEU A 249 15.11 9.95 10.27
C LEU A 249 13.99 9.42 11.17
N ALA A 250 12.83 9.09 10.59
CA ALA A 250 11.69 8.53 11.32
C ALA A 250 12.04 7.23 12.04
N LYS A 251 12.74 6.30 11.37
CA LYS A 251 13.21 5.04 11.98
C LYS A 251 14.18 5.30 13.13
N THR A 252 15.09 6.28 12.99
CA THR A 252 16.05 6.62 14.03
C THR A 252 15.36 7.24 15.25
N ALA A 253 14.41 8.16 15.03
CA ALA A 253 13.59 8.74 16.09
C ALA A 253 12.78 7.66 16.85
N LEU A 254 12.17 6.72 16.13
CA LEU A 254 11.46 5.59 16.72
C LEU A 254 12.38 4.71 17.58
N ARG A 255 13.57 4.37 17.09
CA ARG A 255 14.55 3.56 17.84
C ARG A 255 14.97 4.24 19.14
N ARG A 256 15.34 5.52 19.09
CA ARG A 256 15.69 6.32 20.28
C ARG A 256 14.56 6.39 21.30
N ARG A 257 13.33 6.56 20.83
CA ARG A 257 12.14 6.60 21.69
C ARG A 257 11.88 5.26 22.37
N ILE A 258 12.00 4.15 21.63
CA ILE A 258 11.85 2.80 22.18
C ILE A 258 12.96 2.51 23.20
N ALA A 259 14.21 2.83 22.87
CA ALA A 259 15.36 2.71 23.77
C ALA A 259 15.24 3.59 25.03
N GLY A 260 14.40 4.62 25.00
CA GLY A 260 14.15 5.50 26.15
C GLY A 260 15.30 6.47 26.44
N VAL A 261 16.11 6.79 25.43
CA VAL A 261 17.28 7.69 25.53
C VAL A 261 16.93 9.16 25.29
N LEU A 262 15.72 9.48 24.82
CA LEU A 262 15.31 10.86 24.59
C LEU A 262 15.08 11.61 25.92
N VAL A 263 15.83 12.69 26.14
CA VAL A 263 15.69 13.57 27.31
C VAL A 263 14.35 14.29 27.26
N ASN A 264 14.05 14.93 26.12
CA ASN A 264 12.82 15.70 25.85
C ASN A 264 11.97 14.99 24.78
N ASP A 265 11.29 13.90 25.15
CA ASP A 265 10.36 13.19 24.24
C ASP A 265 9.05 13.99 24.07
N SER A 266 8.96 14.79 23.02
CA SER A 266 7.70 15.42 22.59
C SER A 266 7.12 14.66 21.39
N PRO A 267 5.90 14.11 21.48
CA PRO A 267 5.26 13.39 20.36
C PRO A 267 5.05 14.25 19.10
N SER A 268 5.08 15.58 19.23
CA SER A 268 4.87 16.53 18.14
C SER A 268 6.14 17.24 17.70
N ALA A 269 7.32 16.82 18.16
CA ALA A 269 8.58 17.38 17.69
C ALA A 269 8.76 17.09 16.19
N PRO A 270 9.11 18.09 15.37
CA PRO A 270 9.42 17.87 13.96
C PRO A 270 10.62 16.94 13.82
N LEU A 271 10.65 16.14 12.75
CA LEU A 271 11.85 15.41 12.38
C LEU A 271 12.92 16.41 11.96
N SER A 272 14.05 16.40 12.66
CA SER A 272 15.22 17.21 12.38
C SER A 272 16.42 16.31 12.12
N GLU A 273 17.35 16.78 11.30
CA GLU A 273 18.67 16.17 11.14
C GLU A 273 19.58 16.45 12.35
N GLU A 274 19.27 17.51 13.11
CA GLU A 274 20.00 17.82 14.34
C GLU A 274 19.83 16.67 15.35
N THR A 275 20.95 16.26 15.94
CA THR A 275 20.95 15.16 16.90
C THR A 275 20.28 15.64 18.19
N PRO A 276 19.13 15.07 18.59
CA PRO A 276 18.47 15.47 19.83
C PRO A 276 19.35 15.14 21.03
N GLU A 277 19.15 15.84 22.14
CA GLU A 277 19.83 15.53 23.39
C GLU A 277 19.46 14.11 23.87
N LEU A 278 20.46 13.24 23.94
CA LEU A 278 20.34 11.87 24.40
C LEU A 278 20.85 11.77 25.84
N GLY A 279 20.07 11.09 26.68
CA GLY A 279 20.42 10.74 28.05
C GLY A 279 20.52 9.22 28.22
N THR A 280 20.74 8.79 29.46
CA THR A 280 20.74 7.36 29.82
C THR A 280 19.36 6.75 29.59
N SER A 281 19.35 5.48 29.18
CA SER A 281 18.10 4.74 28.98
C SER A 281 17.19 4.76 30.21
N LYS A 282 15.94 5.15 30.02
CA LYS A 282 14.87 5.07 31.04
C LYS A 282 14.32 3.65 31.23
N ARG A 283 14.89 2.62 30.58
CA ARG A 283 14.41 1.22 30.62
C ARG A 283 14.95 0.39 31.78
N GLY A 284 15.81 0.97 32.64
CA GLY A 284 16.42 0.27 33.78
C GLY A 284 17.57 -0.67 33.39
N VAL A 285 17.95 -0.68 32.11
CA VAL A 285 19.08 -1.38 31.53
C VAL A 285 19.74 -0.44 30.51
N ASP A 286 21.05 -0.60 30.30
CA ASP A 286 21.77 0.22 29.33
C ASP A 286 21.43 -0.28 27.90
N VAL A 287 20.53 0.44 27.23
CA VAL A 287 19.99 0.13 25.90
C VAL A 287 20.03 1.40 25.07
N THR A 288 20.57 1.30 23.86
CA THR A 288 20.72 2.40 22.90
C THR A 288 19.77 2.22 21.72
N GLU A 289 19.70 3.20 20.81
CA GLU A 289 18.96 3.03 19.56
C GLU A 289 19.49 1.89 18.67
N ASP A 290 20.75 1.50 18.81
CA ASP A 290 21.37 0.42 18.01
C ASP A 290 20.93 -0.97 18.49
N ASP A 291 20.40 -1.06 19.71
CA ASP A 291 19.83 -2.28 20.28
C ASP A 291 18.34 -2.45 19.90
N VAL A 292 17.75 -1.50 19.17
CA VAL A 292 16.34 -1.52 18.76
C VAL A 292 16.21 -1.88 17.28
N PHE A 293 15.61 -3.03 17.00
CA PHE A 293 15.32 -3.50 15.65
C PHE A 293 13.86 -3.24 15.27
N LEU A 294 13.64 -2.54 14.16
CA LEU A 294 12.29 -2.24 13.65
C LEU A 294 11.89 -3.23 12.56
N PHE A 295 10.67 -3.76 12.66
CA PHE A 295 10.09 -4.70 11.70
C PHE A 295 8.77 -4.14 11.15
N PRO A 296 8.38 -4.53 9.92
CA PRO A 296 7.16 -4.02 9.28
C PRO A 296 5.88 -4.45 10.00
N THR A 297 5.91 -5.60 10.69
CA THR A 297 4.78 -6.14 11.47
C THR A 297 5.29 -6.85 12.72
N GLY A 298 4.43 -7.04 13.72
CA GLY A 298 4.74 -7.85 14.89
C GLY A 298 5.07 -9.31 14.53
N MET A 299 4.35 -9.87 13.54
CA MET A 299 4.62 -11.21 13.01
C MET A 299 6.02 -11.30 12.40
N ALA A 300 6.45 -10.29 11.65
CA ALA A 300 7.80 -10.23 11.09
C ALA A 300 8.87 -10.14 12.18
N ALA A 301 8.61 -9.43 13.28
CA ALA A 301 9.51 -9.38 14.43
C ALA A 301 9.64 -10.76 15.11
N ILE A 302 8.52 -11.44 15.34
CA ILE A 302 8.48 -12.79 15.95
C ILE A 302 9.21 -13.79 15.04
N TRP A 303 8.87 -13.79 13.75
CA TRP A 303 9.49 -14.65 12.75
C TRP A 303 11.00 -14.43 12.67
N SER A 304 11.44 -13.18 12.60
CA SER A 304 12.87 -12.85 12.49
C SER A 304 13.65 -13.25 13.74
N SER A 305 13.06 -13.05 14.92
CA SER A 305 13.63 -13.52 16.20
C SER A 305 13.77 -15.04 16.22
N HIS A 306 12.76 -15.76 15.71
CA HIS A 306 12.81 -17.20 15.57
C HIS A 306 13.89 -17.66 14.57
N GLN A 307 14.03 -16.99 13.42
CA GLN A 307 15.10 -17.30 12.46
C GLN A 307 16.50 -17.07 13.06
N LEU A 308 16.67 -16.00 13.86
CA LEU A 308 17.92 -15.74 14.57
C LEU A 308 18.23 -16.86 15.57
N ALA A 309 17.25 -17.28 16.37
CA ALA A 309 17.42 -18.39 17.32
C ALA A 309 17.81 -19.70 16.62
N LEU A 310 17.20 -19.99 15.46
CA LEU A 310 17.54 -21.14 14.63
C LEU A 310 18.95 -21.05 14.05
N ALA A 311 19.37 -19.87 13.58
CA ALA A 311 20.73 -19.69 13.05
C ALA A 311 21.81 -19.93 14.12
N VAL A 312 21.54 -19.56 15.37
CA VAL A 312 22.46 -19.77 16.50
C VAL A 312 22.40 -21.22 17.04
N ARG A 313 21.26 -21.91 16.90
CA ARG A 313 21.05 -23.28 17.40
C ARG A 313 20.37 -24.19 16.35
N PRO A 314 21.00 -24.46 15.21
CA PRO A 314 20.34 -25.05 14.03
C PRO A 314 19.89 -26.50 14.20
N GLN A 315 20.44 -27.26 15.14
CA GLN A 315 20.15 -28.69 15.31
C GLN A 315 18.98 -29.00 16.26
N HIS A 316 18.37 -27.98 16.88
CA HIS A 316 17.29 -28.18 17.82
C HIS A 316 15.92 -27.98 17.18
N LYS A 317 14.95 -28.81 17.59
CA LYS A 317 13.54 -28.58 17.26
C LYS A 317 13.11 -27.23 17.84
N SER A 318 12.40 -26.45 17.05
CA SER A 318 11.84 -25.16 17.47
C SER A 318 10.38 -25.04 17.09
N VAL A 319 9.66 -24.18 17.80
CA VAL A 319 8.28 -23.80 17.51
C VAL A 319 8.21 -22.28 17.57
N CYS A 320 7.60 -21.68 16.56
CA CYS A 320 7.29 -20.25 16.51
C CYS A 320 5.81 -20.07 16.88
N PHE A 321 5.54 -19.67 18.12
CA PHE A 321 4.18 -19.36 18.59
C PHE A 321 4.00 -17.85 18.67
N GLY A 322 3.05 -17.32 17.91
CA GLY A 322 2.86 -15.89 17.74
C GLY A 322 2.10 -15.57 16.48
#